data_AF-A0A6G8B0M9-F1
#
_entry.id   AF-A0A6G8B0M9-F1
#
_cell.length_a   1.000
_cell.length_b   1.000
_cell.length_c   1.000
_cell.angle_alpha   90.00
_cell.angle_beta   90.00
_cell.angle_gamma   90.00
#
_symmetry.space_group_name_H-M   'P 1'
#
loop_
_entity.id
_entity.type
_entity.pdbx_description
1 polymer ?
#
loop_
_entity_poly.entity_id
_entity_poly.type
_entity_poly.pdbx_seq_one_letter_code
_entity_poly.pdbx_strand_id
1 'polypeptide(L)'
;MDTHTWERIVKYTELQGTSGQEFMVRQAFRQDLAPLVDQIVQNGLGGLYGLREHQSKQAPRIMFGAHFDEVGFIVKAITERGLLQVKPLGGWNPFVVSAQRFTLFTRNESFPIISSSIPPHLLRNQSNVNGAPNLDDILFDGGFSSKAEALNLGVCPGDFIVPQVKTELLANRKRVISKSWDNRFGLVTILDVLEKIKDQKLPNTLMMGANVQEEVGLRGVGPAVHQLQPDLFFGLDSSTADDLVTATGQGQLDQGTILRVMDPGVIMPKRLKEFILDIASDEKIPLQFFVPNGGTDAAGAQSQNNGIPAVTLGVASRYIHTHQTLWSIADFEAAKALVERLILQLDATTVNDIIYGD
;
A
#
# COMPACT_ATOMS: atom_id res chain seq x y z
N MET A 1 12.32 -14.34 -8.34
CA MET A 1 12.84 -13.00 -8.05
C MET A 1 14.30 -12.86 -8.41
N ASP A 2 14.55 -12.07 -9.45
CA ASP A 2 15.87 -11.63 -9.89
C ASP A 2 16.41 -10.48 -9.01
N THR A 3 17.68 -10.12 -9.21
CA THR A 3 18.38 -9.09 -8.43
C THR A 3 17.77 -7.71 -8.58
N HIS A 4 17.33 -7.34 -9.78
CA HIS A 4 16.78 -6.01 -10.06
C HIS A 4 15.45 -5.80 -9.33
N THR A 5 14.57 -6.81 -9.39
CA THR A 5 13.32 -6.82 -8.61
C THR A 5 13.60 -6.74 -7.11
N TRP A 6 14.61 -7.46 -6.60
CA TRP A 6 14.99 -7.38 -5.19
C TRP A 6 15.46 -5.99 -4.77
N GLU A 7 16.34 -5.36 -5.54
CA GLU A 7 16.84 -3.99 -5.27
C GLU A 7 15.69 -2.97 -5.28
N ARG A 8 14.73 -3.12 -6.20
CA ARG A 8 13.51 -2.32 -6.25
C ARG A 8 12.67 -2.51 -4.99
N ILE A 9 12.47 -3.75 -4.54
CA ILE A 9 11.73 -4.04 -3.30
C ILE A 9 12.40 -3.37 -2.09
N VAL A 10 13.72 -3.53 -1.92
CA VAL A 10 14.47 -2.90 -0.84
C VAL A 10 14.32 -1.38 -0.91
N LYS A 11 14.52 -0.77 -2.09
CA LYS A 11 14.34 0.66 -2.31
C LYS A 11 12.95 1.14 -1.84
N TYR A 12 11.87 0.54 -2.33
CA TYR A 12 10.52 1.05 -2.04
C TYR A 12 10.05 0.75 -0.62
N THR A 13 10.42 -0.38 -0.05
CA THR A 13 10.04 -0.71 1.34
C THR A 13 10.82 0.10 2.38
N GLU A 14 12.04 0.52 2.08
CA GLU A 14 12.85 1.34 2.99
C GLU A 14 12.62 2.85 2.81
N LEU A 15 12.13 3.31 1.65
CA LEU A 15 11.67 4.70 1.50
C LEU A 15 10.60 5.02 2.55
N GLN A 16 10.66 6.22 3.12
CA GLN A 16 9.77 6.64 4.20
C GLN A 16 8.77 7.67 3.66
N GLY A 17 7.49 7.42 3.85
CA GLY A 17 6.44 8.36 3.47
C GLY A 17 5.09 7.93 4.01
N THR A 18 4.63 8.60 5.07
CA THR A 18 3.29 8.38 5.63
C THR A 18 2.24 9.29 4.97
N SER A 19 0.96 9.12 5.31
CA SER A 19 -0.14 9.88 4.74
C SER A 19 0.05 11.39 4.94
N GLY A 20 0.12 12.15 3.83
CA GLY A 20 0.44 13.58 3.80
C GLY A 20 1.93 13.92 3.61
N GLN A 21 2.82 12.93 3.66
CA GLN A 21 4.28 13.08 3.51
C GLN A 21 4.86 12.15 2.43
N GLU A 22 4.09 11.87 1.38
CA GLU A 22 4.43 10.87 0.36
C GLU A 22 5.47 11.36 -0.66
N PHE A 23 6.00 12.58 -0.52
CA PHE A 23 6.83 13.23 -1.53
C PHE A 23 8.05 12.40 -1.93
N MET A 24 8.80 11.85 -0.97
CA MET A 24 10.02 11.09 -1.26
C MET A 24 9.72 9.81 -2.05
N VAL A 25 8.67 9.09 -1.64
CA VAL A 25 8.21 7.87 -2.31
C VAL A 25 7.72 8.19 -3.73
N ARG A 26 6.87 9.21 -3.87
CA ARG A 26 6.34 9.67 -5.15
C ARG A 26 7.43 10.15 -6.09
N GLN A 27 8.43 10.87 -5.59
CA GLN A 27 9.54 11.37 -6.40
C GLN A 27 10.40 10.23 -6.94
N ALA A 28 10.73 9.25 -6.11
CA ALA A 28 11.44 8.05 -6.53
C ALA A 28 10.62 7.26 -7.57
N PHE A 29 9.32 7.10 -7.32
CA PHE A 29 8.40 6.44 -8.25
C PHE A 29 8.29 7.15 -9.59
N ARG A 30 8.17 8.48 -9.59
CA ARG A 30 8.16 9.28 -10.82
C ARG A 30 9.39 9.03 -11.68
N GLN A 31 10.56 8.95 -11.07
CA GLN A 31 11.83 8.74 -11.78
C GLN A 31 11.88 7.35 -12.42
N ASP A 32 11.46 6.31 -11.69
CA ASP A 32 11.46 4.94 -12.19
C ASP A 32 10.33 4.69 -13.21
N LEU A 33 9.22 5.40 -13.10
CA LEU A 33 8.06 5.29 -13.98
C LEU A 33 8.26 5.99 -15.32
N ALA A 34 8.93 7.14 -15.34
CA ALA A 34 9.10 7.98 -16.54
C ALA A 34 9.63 7.25 -17.78
N PRO A 35 10.63 6.35 -17.71
CA PRO A 35 11.10 5.63 -18.90
C PRO A 35 10.16 4.51 -19.38
N LEU A 36 9.09 4.21 -18.65
CA LEU A 36 8.22 3.05 -18.90
C LEU A 36 6.86 3.43 -19.53
N VAL A 37 6.57 4.73 -19.66
CA VAL A 37 5.25 5.25 -20.04
C VAL A 37 5.37 6.43 -21.00
N ASP A 38 4.30 6.72 -21.74
CA ASP A 38 4.27 7.81 -22.72
C ASP A 38 4.11 9.18 -22.03
N GLN A 39 3.35 9.20 -20.93
CA GLN A 39 3.07 10.41 -20.17
C GLN A 39 2.94 10.11 -18.68
N ILE A 40 3.33 11.06 -17.83
CA ILE A 40 3.02 11.04 -16.40
C ILE A 40 2.03 12.17 -16.08
N VAL A 41 0.97 11.83 -15.36
CA VAL A 41 -0.06 12.74 -14.86
C VAL A 41 -0.04 12.74 -13.33
N GLN A 42 -0.18 13.92 -12.72
CA GLN A 42 -0.32 14.07 -11.27
C GLN A 42 -1.58 14.89 -10.95
N ASN A 43 -2.34 14.48 -9.94
CA ASN A 43 -3.48 15.24 -9.44
C ASN A 43 -3.08 16.20 -8.30
N GLY A 44 -4.03 17.05 -7.87
CA GLY A 44 -3.79 18.09 -6.86
C GLY A 44 -3.52 17.56 -5.44
N LEU A 45 -3.96 16.34 -5.11
CA LEU A 45 -3.59 15.70 -3.83
C LEU A 45 -2.19 15.07 -3.88
N GLY A 46 -1.70 14.75 -5.09
CA GLY A 46 -0.39 14.15 -5.30
C GLY A 46 -0.43 12.71 -5.81
N GLY A 47 -1.60 12.16 -6.12
CA GLY A 47 -1.69 10.89 -6.86
C GLY A 47 -0.98 11.01 -8.21
N LEU A 48 -0.27 9.97 -8.64
CA LEU A 48 0.65 9.98 -9.76
C LEU A 48 0.47 8.73 -10.62
N TYR A 49 0.18 8.92 -11.90
CA TYR A 49 -0.08 7.84 -12.86
C TYR A 49 0.73 8.00 -14.13
N GLY A 50 1.25 6.89 -14.62
CA GLY A 50 1.86 6.76 -15.93
C GLY A 50 0.84 6.22 -16.92
N LEU A 51 0.79 6.81 -18.11
CA LEU A 51 -0.14 6.49 -19.19
C LEU A 51 0.61 5.82 -20.33
N ARG A 52 0.10 4.69 -20.79
CA ARG A 52 0.45 4.10 -22.10
C ARG A 52 -0.76 4.21 -23.01
N GLU A 53 -0.67 5.08 -24.00
CA GLU A 53 -1.80 5.46 -24.84
C GLU A 53 -2.03 4.43 -25.95
N HIS A 54 -3.29 4.08 -26.17
CA HIS A 54 -3.67 3.33 -27.35
C HIS A 54 -3.88 4.26 -28.55
N GLN A 55 -3.61 3.78 -29.76
CA GLN A 55 -3.77 4.60 -30.98
C GLN A 55 -5.22 5.01 -31.23
N SER A 56 -6.17 4.14 -30.88
CA SER A 56 -7.61 4.43 -30.92
C SER A 56 -8.07 5.07 -29.61
N LYS A 57 -8.68 6.25 -29.70
CA LYS A 57 -9.35 6.93 -28.57
C LYS A 57 -10.58 6.20 -28.04
N GLN A 58 -11.06 5.19 -28.76
CA GLN A 58 -12.19 4.35 -28.34
C GLN A 58 -11.73 3.06 -27.63
N ALA A 59 -10.42 2.83 -27.52
CA ALA A 59 -9.95 1.70 -26.75
C ALA A 59 -10.25 1.90 -25.26
N PRO A 60 -10.58 0.81 -24.54
CA PRO A 60 -10.95 0.91 -23.15
C PRO A 60 -9.79 1.43 -22.31
N ARG A 61 -10.12 2.09 -21.22
CA ARG A 61 -9.21 2.76 -20.29
C ARG A 61 -9.11 1.92 -19.01
N ILE A 62 -7.98 1.25 -18.83
CA ILE A 62 -7.77 0.33 -17.70
C ILE A 62 -6.82 0.97 -16.69
N MET A 63 -7.28 1.11 -15.44
CA MET A 63 -6.51 1.74 -14.38
C MET A 63 -6.10 0.75 -13.28
N PHE A 64 -4.81 0.72 -12.97
CA PHE A 64 -4.26 0.01 -11.81
C PHE A 64 -3.71 1.03 -10.81
N GLY A 65 -4.24 1.00 -9.58
CA GLY A 65 -3.86 1.92 -8.51
C GLY A 65 -3.31 1.19 -7.28
N ALA A 66 -2.12 1.58 -6.84
CA ALA A 66 -1.61 1.33 -5.49
C ALA A 66 -1.71 2.60 -4.63
N HIS A 67 -1.08 2.64 -3.46
CA HIS A 67 -0.88 3.90 -2.71
C HIS A 67 0.57 4.09 -2.25
N PHE A 68 0.97 5.36 -2.12
CA PHE A 68 2.32 5.74 -1.71
C PHE A 68 2.52 5.70 -0.21
N ASP A 69 1.48 6.07 0.55
CA ASP A 69 1.57 6.21 1.99
C ASP A 69 1.69 4.87 2.69
N GLU A 70 2.40 4.89 3.82
CA GLU A 70 2.41 3.83 4.83
C GLU A 70 1.87 4.38 6.16
N VAL A 71 1.38 3.50 7.03
CA VAL A 71 1.01 3.90 8.39
C VAL A 71 2.17 4.58 9.14
N GLY A 72 1.84 5.62 9.91
CA GLY A 72 2.82 6.41 10.64
C GLY A 72 2.17 7.23 11.75
N PHE A 73 2.83 8.31 12.15
CA PHE A 73 2.33 9.22 13.17
C PHE A 73 2.59 10.68 12.80
N ILE A 74 1.84 11.59 13.40
CA ILE A 74 2.04 13.04 13.30
C ILE A 74 2.20 13.64 14.69
N VAL A 75 3.15 14.55 14.85
CA VAL A 75 3.39 15.26 16.12
C VAL A 75 2.18 16.14 16.43
N LYS A 76 1.58 15.91 17.59
CA LYS A 76 0.46 16.71 18.12
C LYS A 76 0.96 17.82 19.05
N ALA A 77 1.87 17.47 19.95
CA ALA A 77 2.39 18.39 20.96
C ALA A 77 3.76 17.94 21.49
N ILE A 78 4.46 18.87 22.13
CA ILE A 78 5.74 18.62 22.79
C ILE A 78 5.54 18.93 24.28
N THR A 79 5.86 17.96 25.13
CA THR A 79 5.82 18.10 26.58
C THR A 79 6.95 19.02 27.06
N GLU A 80 6.83 19.58 28.28
CA GLU A 80 7.90 20.43 28.85
C GLU A 80 9.26 19.71 28.96
N ARG A 81 9.25 18.37 29.07
CA ARG A 81 10.45 17.53 29.10
C ARG A 81 10.98 17.14 27.70
N GLY A 82 10.39 17.67 26.63
CA GLY A 82 10.85 17.39 25.26
C GLY A 82 10.28 16.11 24.63
N LEU A 83 9.51 15.29 25.36
CA LEU A 83 8.81 14.14 24.78
C LEU A 83 7.69 14.59 23.84
N LEU A 84 7.45 13.81 22.78
CA LEU A 84 6.48 14.09 21.74
C LEU A 84 5.19 13.31 22.00
N GLN A 85 4.06 14.02 21.98
CA GLN A 85 2.73 13.44 21.90
C GLN A 85 2.30 13.38 20.44
N VAL A 86 1.74 12.26 20.00
CA VAL A 86 1.46 12.03 18.58
C VAL A 86 0.01 11.66 18.32
N LYS A 87 -0.38 11.65 17.05
CA LYS A 87 -1.60 11.01 16.56
C LYS A 87 -1.25 9.99 15.47
N PRO A 88 -1.91 8.83 15.43
CA PRO A 88 -1.69 7.86 14.37
C PRO A 88 -2.19 8.40 13.03
N LEU A 89 -1.43 8.13 11.98
CA LEU A 89 -1.82 8.24 10.59
C LEU A 89 -1.98 6.81 10.07
N GLY A 90 -3.23 6.42 9.79
CA GLY A 90 -3.58 5.02 9.55
C GLY A 90 -3.92 4.25 10.83
N GLY A 91 -4.45 3.03 10.64
CA GLY A 91 -4.85 2.16 11.74
C GLY A 91 -3.64 1.47 12.37
N TRP A 92 -3.42 1.63 13.68
CA TRP A 92 -2.35 0.94 14.40
C TRP A 92 -2.92 0.02 15.48
N ASN A 93 -2.35 -1.18 15.60
CA ASN A 93 -2.53 -1.98 16.80
C ASN A 93 -1.62 -1.44 17.92
N PRO A 94 -2.15 -0.95 19.05
CA PRO A 94 -1.34 -0.37 20.13
C PRO A 94 -0.26 -1.30 20.68
N PHE A 95 -0.46 -2.62 20.61
CA PHE A 95 0.51 -3.60 21.11
C PHE A 95 1.83 -3.62 20.33
N VAL A 96 1.86 -3.08 19.10
CA VAL A 96 3.05 -3.12 18.25
C VAL A 96 3.83 -1.80 18.21
N VAL A 97 3.38 -0.78 18.95
CA VAL A 97 3.93 0.58 18.85
C VAL A 97 5.02 0.82 19.89
N SER A 98 4.94 0.23 21.08
CA SER A 98 5.90 0.49 22.18
C SER A 98 7.30 -0.05 21.89
N ALA A 99 8.34 0.67 22.32
CA ALA A 99 9.76 0.32 22.16
C ALA A 99 10.21 0.06 20.70
N GLN A 100 9.74 0.88 19.76
CA GLN A 100 10.06 0.79 18.34
C GLN A 100 10.87 2.00 17.87
N ARG A 101 11.62 1.83 16.78
CA ARG A 101 12.40 2.91 16.15
C ARG A 101 11.63 3.56 15.01
N PHE A 102 11.71 4.87 14.94
CA PHE A 102 11.12 5.69 13.90
C PHE A 102 12.08 6.78 13.44
N THR A 103 11.68 7.45 12.37
CA THR A 103 12.32 8.67 11.88
C THR A 103 11.32 9.81 11.98
N LEU A 104 11.71 10.88 12.70
CA LEU A 104 11.00 12.15 12.76
C LEU A 104 11.45 13.02 11.58
N PHE A 105 10.52 13.55 10.82
CA PHE A 105 10.76 14.49 9.72
C PHE A 105 10.31 15.88 10.15
N THR A 106 11.28 16.77 10.33
CA THR A 106 11.05 18.20 10.50
C THR A 106 11.13 18.90 9.15
N ARG A 107 10.99 20.24 9.15
CA ARG A 107 11.13 21.04 7.92
C ARG A 107 12.47 20.84 7.20
N ASN A 108 13.57 20.74 7.93
CA ASN A 108 14.93 20.80 7.37
C ASN A 108 15.76 19.55 7.65
N GLU A 109 15.41 18.78 8.68
CA GLU A 109 16.20 17.65 9.17
C GLU A 109 15.32 16.44 9.48
N SER A 110 15.94 15.28 9.54
CA SER A 110 15.32 14.04 9.99
C SER A 110 16.11 13.40 11.11
N PHE A 111 15.43 12.97 12.18
CA PHE A 111 16.07 12.42 13.39
C PHE A 111 15.60 11.00 13.68
N PRO A 112 16.47 10.09 14.14
CA PRO A 112 16.02 8.84 14.72
C PRO A 112 15.35 9.12 16.08
N ILE A 113 14.18 8.53 16.30
CA ILE A 113 13.45 8.60 17.57
C ILE A 113 12.97 7.21 17.98
N ILE A 114 12.55 7.06 19.23
CA ILE A 114 11.95 5.83 19.74
C ILE A 114 10.58 6.10 20.37
N SER A 115 9.67 5.13 20.27
CA SER A 115 8.47 5.16 21.11
C SER A 115 8.79 4.66 22.51
N SER A 116 8.17 5.28 23.50
CA SER A 116 8.30 4.92 24.90
C SER A 116 7.76 3.50 25.17
N SER A 117 8.19 2.95 26.30
CA SER A 117 7.65 1.71 26.86
C SER A 117 7.59 1.86 28.37
N ILE A 118 6.61 1.20 29.00
CA ILE A 118 6.51 1.19 30.46
C ILE A 118 7.23 -0.06 30.98
N PRO A 119 8.28 0.09 31.82
CA PRO A 119 8.97 -1.05 32.41
C PRO A 119 8.01 -1.96 33.21
N PRO A 120 8.10 -3.30 33.08
CA PRO A 120 7.17 -4.23 33.72
C PRO A 120 7.06 -4.10 35.25
N HIS A 121 8.12 -3.67 35.93
CA HIS A 121 8.12 -3.50 37.38
C HIS A 121 7.29 -2.31 37.85
N LEU A 122 7.08 -1.28 37.02
CA LEU A 122 6.22 -0.12 37.31
C LEU A 122 4.74 -0.41 37.10
N LEU A 123 4.42 -1.47 36.34
CA LEU A 123 3.05 -1.91 36.10
C LEU A 123 2.48 -2.74 37.26
N ARG A 124 3.33 -3.35 38.10
CA ARG A 124 2.91 -4.28 39.17
C ARG A 124 1.89 -3.72 40.17
N ASN A 125 1.80 -2.40 40.31
CA ASN A 125 0.90 -1.73 41.24
C ASN A 125 -0.28 -1.00 40.55
N GLN A 126 -0.45 -1.16 39.24
CA GLN A 126 -1.55 -0.52 38.51
C GLN A 126 -2.70 -1.51 38.30
N SER A 127 -3.95 -1.04 38.41
CA SER A 127 -5.15 -1.87 38.29
C SER A 127 -5.46 -2.33 36.86
N ASN A 128 -4.65 -1.94 35.86
CA ASN A 128 -4.92 -2.13 34.43
C ASN A 128 -3.76 -2.80 33.66
N VAL A 129 -2.95 -3.64 34.31
CA VAL A 129 -1.76 -4.29 33.71
C VAL A 129 -2.08 -5.15 32.47
N ASN A 130 -3.32 -5.64 32.36
CA ASN A 130 -3.74 -6.56 31.29
C ASN A 130 -4.50 -5.87 30.15
N GLY A 131 -4.69 -4.55 30.19
CA GLY A 131 -5.37 -3.79 29.14
C GLY A 131 -4.43 -3.40 28.00
N ALA A 132 -4.97 -3.22 26.79
CA ALA A 132 -4.22 -2.60 25.70
C ALA A 132 -3.83 -1.16 26.08
N PRO A 133 -2.58 -0.72 25.82
CA PRO A 133 -2.23 0.68 26.04
C PRO A 133 -3.04 1.57 25.10
N ASN A 134 -3.43 2.75 25.56
CA ASN A 134 -4.00 3.76 24.68
C ASN A 134 -2.87 4.36 23.83
N LEU A 135 -3.03 4.41 22.51
CA LEU A 135 -2.06 5.00 21.59
C LEU A 135 -1.72 6.45 21.95
N ASP A 136 -2.71 7.21 22.42
CA ASP A 136 -2.53 8.62 22.81
C ASP A 136 -1.60 8.79 24.04
N ASP A 137 -1.40 7.74 24.82
CA ASP A 137 -0.53 7.74 26.00
C ASP A 137 0.91 7.33 25.66
N ILE A 138 1.15 6.78 24.46
CA ILE A 138 2.50 6.41 24.01
C ILE A 138 3.22 7.68 23.57
N LEU A 139 4.21 8.08 24.36
CA LEU A 139 5.11 9.19 24.04
C LEU A 139 6.22 8.73 23.11
N PHE A 140 6.74 9.65 22.30
CA PHE A 140 7.91 9.44 21.46
C PHE A 140 9.06 10.29 21.98
N ASP A 141 10.26 9.73 21.93
CA ASP A 141 11.46 10.28 22.55
C ASP A 141 12.58 10.42 21.50
N GLY A 142 12.99 11.67 21.28
CA GLY A 142 14.14 12.03 20.45
C GLY A 142 15.40 12.35 21.26
N GLY A 143 15.37 12.17 22.58
CA GLY A 143 16.48 12.50 23.49
C GLY A 143 16.56 13.97 23.88
N PHE A 144 15.49 14.75 23.66
CA PHE A 144 15.44 16.16 24.04
C PHE A 144 15.31 16.30 25.56
N SER A 145 16.03 17.27 26.13
CA SER A 145 16.01 17.62 27.56
C SER A 145 14.88 18.59 27.93
N SER A 146 14.30 19.28 26.94
CA SER A 146 13.20 20.22 27.14
C SER A 146 12.41 20.48 25.86
N LYS A 147 11.21 21.05 26.03
CA LYS A 147 10.42 21.58 24.91
C LYS A 147 11.19 22.60 24.07
N ALA A 148 11.94 23.48 24.73
CA ALA A 148 12.70 24.54 24.06
C ALA A 148 13.79 23.94 23.15
N GLU A 149 14.46 22.88 23.60
CA GLU A 149 15.46 22.18 22.78
C GLU A 149 14.84 21.53 21.54
N ALA A 150 13.72 20.81 21.69
CA ALA A 150 13.00 20.23 20.56
C ALA A 150 12.58 21.29 19.53
N LEU A 151 12.03 22.42 19.99
CA LEU A 151 11.66 23.55 19.12
C LEU A 151 12.88 24.18 18.43
N ASN A 152 14.00 24.33 19.14
CA ASN A 152 15.24 24.88 18.57
C ASN A 152 15.83 23.97 17.48
N LEU A 153 15.64 22.65 17.59
CA LEU A 153 16.00 21.67 16.57
C LEU A 153 14.93 21.53 15.46
N GLY A 154 13.91 22.40 15.47
CA GLY A 154 12.93 22.51 14.38
C GLY A 154 11.72 21.59 14.51
N VAL A 155 11.59 20.84 15.61
CA VAL A 155 10.42 19.98 15.83
C VAL A 155 9.19 20.83 16.10
N CYS A 156 8.09 20.58 15.40
CA CYS A 156 6.82 21.26 15.61
C CYS A 156 5.60 20.35 15.43
N PRO A 157 4.44 20.71 16.00
CA PRO A 157 3.18 20.03 15.69
C PRO A 157 2.92 20.01 14.18
N GLY A 158 2.59 18.84 13.64
CA GLY A 158 2.45 18.61 12.20
C GLY A 158 3.61 17.84 11.58
N ASP A 159 4.75 17.71 12.27
CA ASP A 159 5.87 16.91 11.79
C ASP A 159 5.53 15.42 11.74
N PHE A 160 6.07 14.72 10.74
CA PHE A 160 5.73 13.32 10.46
C PHE A 160 6.72 12.36 11.10
N ILE A 161 6.23 11.20 11.52
CA ILE A 161 7.01 10.13 12.13
C ILE A 161 6.72 8.85 11.37
N VAL A 162 7.77 8.22 10.83
CA VAL A 162 7.66 7.03 9.97
C VAL A 162 8.48 5.88 10.54
N PRO A 163 8.00 4.62 10.52
CA PRO A 163 8.77 3.46 10.96
C PRO A 163 10.16 3.37 10.31
N GLN A 164 11.17 2.98 11.09
CA GLN A 164 12.54 2.80 10.62
C GLN A 164 12.92 1.33 10.64
N VAL A 165 12.88 0.67 9.48
CA VAL A 165 13.05 -0.79 9.35
C VAL A 165 13.86 -1.10 8.10
N LYS A 166 14.72 -2.12 8.18
CA LYS A 166 15.45 -2.67 7.04
C LYS A 166 14.71 -3.85 6.44
N THR A 167 14.85 -4.02 5.14
CA THR A 167 14.23 -5.13 4.40
C THR A 167 15.19 -6.30 4.28
N GLU A 168 14.77 -7.47 4.74
CA GLU A 168 15.64 -8.65 4.86
C GLU A 168 14.99 -9.92 4.30
N LEU A 169 15.79 -10.71 3.57
CA LEU A 169 15.43 -12.08 3.19
C LEU A 169 15.52 -13.00 4.40
N LEU A 170 14.50 -13.83 4.59
CA LEU A 170 14.53 -14.86 5.61
C LEU A 170 15.41 -16.06 5.22
N ALA A 171 15.74 -16.89 6.21
CA ALA A 171 16.68 -18.00 6.08
C ALA A 171 16.37 -18.97 4.93
N ASN A 172 15.08 -19.21 4.63
CA ASN A 172 14.68 -20.09 3.53
C ASN A 172 14.69 -19.40 2.15
N ARG A 173 14.95 -18.08 2.10
CA ARG A 173 14.94 -17.23 0.90
C ARG A 173 13.64 -17.25 0.08
N LYS A 174 12.53 -17.69 0.69
CA LYS A 174 11.19 -17.70 0.09
C LYS A 174 10.32 -16.54 0.57
N ARG A 175 10.71 -15.93 1.67
CA ARG A 175 9.94 -14.90 2.38
C ARG A 175 10.85 -13.75 2.78
N VAL A 176 10.24 -12.59 2.93
CA VAL A 176 10.91 -11.33 3.25
C VAL A 176 10.23 -10.73 4.48
N ILE A 177 11.02 -10.04 5.30
CA ILE A 177 10.53 -9.13 6.32
C ILE A 177 10.83 -7.70 5.88
N SER A 178 9.83 -6.82 5.95
CA SER A 178 9.98 -5.39 5.66
C SER A 178 8.91 -4.57 6.40
N LYS A 179 9.08 -3.24 6.43
CA LYS A 179 7.95 -2.34 6.66
C LYS A 179 7.22 -2.05 5.36
N SER A 180 6.04 -1.45 5.45
CA SER A 180 5.31 -0.85 4.32
C SER A 180 5.09 -1.79 3.13
N TRP A 181 5.08 -3.10 3.32
CA TRP A 181 4.71 -3.97 2.19
C TRP A 181 3.29 -3.66 1.71
N ASP A 182 2.44 -3.31 2.66
CA ASP A 182 1.29 -2.44 2.53
C ASP A 182 1.73 -0.97 2.40
N ASN A 183 1.74 -0.35 1.22
CA ASN A 183 1.45 -0.94 -0.10
C ASN A 183 2.55 -0.68 -1.13
N ARG A 184 3.80 -0.81 -0.68
CA ARG A 184 4.95 -0.82 -1.60
C ARG A 184 4.93 -2.05 -2.51
N PHE A 185 4.21 -3.11 -2.14
CA PHE A 185 3.80 -4.20 -3.03
C PHE A 185 3.24 -3.69 -4.36
N GLY A 186 2.22 -2.82 -4.32
CA GLY A 186 1.56 -2.32 -5.52
C GLY A 186 2.51 -1.47 -6.37
N LEU A 187 3.34 -0.63 -5.76
CA LEU A 187 4.34 0.19 -6.47
C LEU A 187 5.34 -0.68 -7.24
N VAL A 188 5.91 -1.69 -6.57
CA VAL A 188 6.88 -2.60 -7.19
C VAL A 188 6.20 -3.39 -8.31
N THR A 189 4.99 -3.91 -8.07
CA THR A 189 4.21 -4.64 -9.09
C THR A 189 3.99 -3.80 -10.34
N ILE A 190 3.62 -2.53 -10.20
CA ILE A 190 3.43 -1.61 -11.32
C ILE A 190 4.71 -1.47 -12.15
N LEU A 191 5.83 -1.18 -11.50
CA LEU A 191 7.10 -0.94 -12.20
C LEU A 191 7.61 -2.20 -12.89
N ASP A 192 7.55 -3.35 -12.22
CA ASP A 192 7.98 -4.64 -12.78
C ASP A 192 7.15 -5.02 -14.01
N VAL A 193 5.82 -4.89 -13.91
CA VAL A 193 4.92 -5.24 -15.01
C VAL A 193 5.12 -4.30 -16.18
N LEU A 194 5.15 -2.97 -15.95
CA LEU A 194 5.39 -1.99 -17.02
C LEU A 194 6.70 -2.23 -17.75
N GLU A 195 7.77 -2.54 -17.01
CA GLU A 195 9.08 -2.87 -17.59
C GLU A 195 9.01 -4.13 -18.47
N LYS A 196 8.27 -5.15 -18.04
CA LYS A 196 8.08 -6.40 -18.81
C LYS A 196 7.25 -6.20 -20.08
N ILE A 197 6.26 -5.31 -20.06
CA ILE A 197 5.35 -5.08 -21.20
C ILE A 197 5.74 -3.87 -22.06
N LYS A 198 6.86 -3.20 -21.78
CA LYS A 198 7.24 -1.92 -22.41
C LYS A 198 7.24 -1.95 -23.94
N ASP A 199 7.68 -3.07 -24.52
CA ASP A 199 7.80 -3.25 -25.98
C ASP A 199 6.56 -3.90 -26.61
N GLN A 200 5.52 -4.18 -25.82
CA GLN A 200 4.28 -4.81 -26.28
C GLN A 200 3.24 -3.76 -26.68
N LYS A 201 2.50 -4.03 -27.75
CA LYS A 201 1.30 -3.27 -28.10
C LYS A 201 0.16 -3.72 -27.19
N LEU A 202 -0.50 -2.77 -26.55
CA LEU A 202 -1.60 -3.04 -25.63
C LEU A 202 -2.94 -2.95 -26.35
N PRO A 203 -3.97 -3.73 -25.95
CA PRO A 203 -5.31 -3.62 -26.52
C PRO A 203 -6.15 -2.49 -25.86
N ASN A 204 -5.56 -1.74 -24.93
CA ASN A 204 -6.20 -0.73 -24.11
C ASN A 204 -5.29 0.48 -23.90
N THR A 205 -5.90 1.59 -23.44
CA THR A 205 -5.17 2.69 -22.82
C THR A 205 -4.93 2.33 -21.36
N LEU A 206 -3.67 2.17 -20.98
CA LEU A 206 -3.29 1.69 -19.67
C LEU A 206 -2.86 2.87 -18.78
N MET A 207 -3.42 2.94 -17.58
CA MET A 207 -3.02 3.90 -16.53
C MET A 207 -2.53 3.11 -15.32
N MET A 208 -1.25 3.19 -14.99
CA MET A 208 -0.72 2.53 -13.79
C MET A 208 0.02 3.54 -12.91
N GLY A 209 -0.26 3.51 -11.62
CA GLY A 209 0.28 4.48 -10.70
C GLY A 209 -0.22 4.29 -9.28
N ALA A 210 -0.10 5.35 -8.49
CA ALA A 210 -0.47 5.28 -7.09
C ALA A 210 -1.12 6.55 -6.57
N ASN A 211 -2.02 6.33 -5.62
CA ASN A 211 -2.72 7.34 -4.85
C ASN A 211 -1.93 7.74 -3.61
N VAL A 212 -2.47 8.74 -2.92
CA VAL A 212 -1.98 9.23 -1.64
C VAL A 212 -3.10 9.11 -0.62
N GLN A 213 -2.75 9.04 0.66
CA GLN A 213 -3.70 9.08 1.78
C GLN A 213 -4.79 7.99 1.71
N GLU A 214 -4.41 6.77 1.31
CA GLU A 214 -5.30 5.59 1.41
C GLU A 214 -5.60 5.31 2.88
N GLU A 215 -4.54 5.26 3.70
CA GLU A 215 -4.54 4.77 5.08
C GLU A 215 -5.42 5.62 6.01
N VAL A 216 -5.71 6.86 5.59
CA VAL A 216 -6.53 7.84 6.32
C VAL A 216 -7.91 8.05 5.68
N GLY A 217 -8.33 7.14 4.81
CA GLY A 217 -9.69 7.03 4.28
C GLY A 217 -9.81 7.16 2.76
N LEU A 218 -8.98 6.46 1.98
CA LEU A 218 -9.13 6.29 0.53
C LEU A 218 -9.18 7.62 -0.24
N ARG A 219 -8.42 8.64 0.21
CA ARG A 219 -8.67 10.02 -0.22
C ARG A 219 -8.15 10.32 -1.61
N GLY A 220 -7.06 9.65 -2.02
CA GLY A 220 -6.37 9.93 -3.29
C GLY A 220 -7.05 9.38 -4.53
N VAL A 221 -7.77 8.27 -4.41
CA VAL A 221 -8.34 7.54 -5.57
C VAL A 221 -9.46 8.31 -6.27
N GLY A 222 -10.34 8.98 -5.52
CA GLY A 222 -11.46 9.73 -6.10
C GLY A 222 -10.99 10.78 -7.13
N PRO A 223 -10.09 11.72 -6.75
CA PRO A 223 -9.52 12.67 -7.69
C PRO A 223 -8.75 12.05 -8.85
N ALA A 224 -8.05 10.92 -8.64
CA ALA A 224 -7.33 10.22 -9.71
C ALA A 224 -8.30 9.63 -10.74
N VAL A 225 -9.34 8.95 -10.28
CA VAL A 225 -10.41 8.38 -11.11
C VAL A 225 -11.18 9.47 -11.85
N HIS A 226 -11.46 10.60 -11.18
CA HIS A 226 -12.08 11.75 -11.83
C HIS A 226 -11.18 12.38 -12.91
N GLN A 227 -9.87 12.46 -12.68
CA GLN A 227 -8.93 13.01 -13.66
C GLN A 227 -8.73 12.08 -14.87
N LEU A 228 -8.68 10.76 -14.63
CA LEU A 228 -8.25 9.78 -15.63
C LEU A 228 -9.40 9.05 -16.34
N GLN A 229 -10.62 9.10 -15.78
CA GLN A 229 -11.83 8.52 -16.38
C GLN A 229 -11.62 7.07 -16.86
N PRO A 230 -11.30 6.11 -15.96
CA PRO A 230 -11.14 4.71 -16.34
C PRO A 230 -12.49 4.01 -16.53
N ASP A 231 -12.50 3.00 -17.41
CA ASP A 231 -13.64 2.09 -17.60
C ASP A 231 -13.62 0.93 -16.59
N LEU A 232 -12.42 0.47 -16.20
CA LEU A 232 -12.19 -0.53 -15.15
C LEU A 232 -11.09 -0.05 -14.20
N PHE A 233 -11.27 -0.32 -12.90
CA PHE A 233 -10.27 -0.03 -11.87
C PHE A 233 -9.82 -1.30 -11.14
N PHE A 234 -8.51 -1.46 -11.01
CA PHE A 234 -7.89 -2.51 -10.23
C PHE A 234 -7.06 -1.88 -9.10
N GLY A 235 -7.49 -2.08 -7.86
CA GLY A 235 -6.63 -1.84 -6.70
C GLY A 235 -5.53 -2.89 -6.66
N LEU A 236 -4.30 -2.48 -6.36
CA LEU A 236 -3.20 -3.39 -6.05
C LEU A 236 -2.88 -3.20 -4.58
N ASP A 237 -3.09 -4.20 -3.75
CA ASP A 237 -2.97 -4.03 -2.29
C ASP A 237 -2.44 -5.26 -1.55
N SER A 238 -1.87 -5.03 -0.37
CA SER A 238 -1.57 -6.08 0.60
C SER A 238 -2.78 -6.32 1.50
N SER A 239 -2.90 -7.51 2.07
CA SER A 239 -4.02 -7.81 2.98
C SER A 239 -3.60 -8.77 4.08
N THR A 240 -4.32 -8.72 5.21
CA THR A 240 -4.04 -9.58 6.38
C THR A 240 -4.05 -11.05 6.01
N ALA A 241 -2.98 -11.76 6.37
CA ALA A 241 -2.96 -13.21 6.33
C ALA A 241 -3.65 -13.81 7.56
N ASP A 242 -4.51 -14.81 7.35
CA ASP A 242 -5.24 -15.53 8.41
C ASP A 242 -4.56 -16.86 8.81
N ASP A 243 -3.41 -17.15 8.21
CA ASP A 243 -2.65 -18.40 8.31
C ASP A 243 -1.98 -18.65 9.68
N LEU A 244 -2.09 -17.69 10.60
CA LEU A 244 -1.68 -17.84 12.00
C LEU A 244 -2.76 -18.48 12.87
N VAL A 245 -4.03 -18.36 12.46
CA VAL A 245 -5.19 -18.84 13.22
C VAL A 245 -5.67 -20.18 12.68
N THR A 246 -5.61 -20.36 11.36
CA THR A 246 -6.12 -21.56 10.68
C THR A 246 -5.25 -21.94 9.49
N ALA A 247 -5.06 -23.24 9.27
CA ALA A 247 -4.42 -23.76 8.05
C ALA A 247 -5.40 -23.88 6.88
N THR A 248 -6.70 -23.69 7.13
CA THR A 248 -7.77 -23.74 6.13
C THR A 248 -8.53 -22.42 6.17
N GLY A 249 -8.54 -21.67 5.08
CA GLY A 249 -9.19 -20.37 5.01
C GLY A 249 -8.73 -19.56 3.82
N GLN A 250 -8.99 -18.25 3.89
CA GLN A 250 -8.54 -17.27 2.92
C GLN A 250 -7.28 -16.57 3.44
N GLY A 251 -6.58 -15.82 2.60
CA GLY A 251 -5.42 -15.02 3.03
C GLY A 251 -4.27 -15.89 3.58
N GLN A 252 -3.88 -16.93 2.84
CA GLN A 252 -2.80 -17.82 3.22
C GLN A 252 -1.52 -17.48 2.45
N LEU A 253 -0.38 -17.41 3.14
CA LEU A 253 0.90 -17.25 2.43
C LEU A 253 1.20 -18.47 1.56
N ASP A 254 1.91 -18.23 0.46
CA ASP A 254 2.34 -19.23 -0.51
C ASP A 254 1.18 -19.94 -1.24
N GLN A 255 -0.03 -19.39 -1.20
CA GLN A 255 -1.23 -19.91 -1.90
C GLN A 255 -1.63 -19.06 -3.12
N GLY A 256 -0.79 -18.11 -3.52
CA GLY A 256 -0.99 -17.30 -4.71
C GLY A 256 -1.61 -15.94 -4.44
N THR A 257 -1.91 -15.23 -5.52
CA THR A 257 -2.48 -13.88 -5.46
C THR A 257 -3.89 -13.90 -4.88
N ILE A 258 -4.22 -12.84 -4.14
CA ILE A 258 -5.55 -12.63 -3.59
C ILE A 258 -6.45 -12.02 -4.67
N LEU A 259 -7.61 -12.62 -4.86
CA LEU A 259 -8.77 -12.00 -5.50
C LEU A 259 -9.78 -11.60 -4.42
N ARG A 260 -9.87 -10.30 -4.16
CA ARG A 260 -10.80 -9.74 -3.18
C ARG A 260 -12.18 -9.59 -3.81
N VAL A 261 -13.05 -10.59 -3.60
CA VAL A 261 -14.38 -10.62 -4.22
C VAL A 261 -15.40 -9.73 -3.53
N MET A 262 -15.16 -9.39 -2.26
CA MET A 262 -15.99 -8.49 -1.47
C MET A 262 -15.15 -7.86 -0.37
N ASP A 263 -15.45 -6.61 -0.03
CA ASP A 263 -15.07 -5.95 1.21
C ASP A 263 -16.20 -4.99 1.64
N PRO A 264 -16.09 -4.23 2.75
CA PRO A 264 -17.18 -3.36 3.20
C PRO A 264 -17.62 -2.29 2.19
N GLY A 265 -16.77 -1.92 1.22
CA GLY A 265 -17.04 -0.88 0.24
C GLY A 265 -17.15 -1.38 -1.20
N VAL A 266 -16.75 -2.63 -1.50
CA VAL A 266 -16.78 -3.21 -2.84
C VAL A 266 -17.49 -4.55 -2.86
N ILE A 267 -18.37 -4.73 -3.85
CA ILE A 267 -18.82 -6.05 -4.30
C ILE A 267 -18.35 -6.23 -5.74
N MET A 268 -17.54 -7.26 -5.98
CA MET A 268 -16.97 -7.52 -7.30
C MET A 268 -18.07 -7.92 -8.30
N PRO A 269 -18.13 -7.29 -9.50
CA PRO A 269 -19.07 -7.69 -10.54
C PRO A 269 -18.85 -9.12 -11.02
N LYS A 270 -19.94 -9.87 -11.24
CA LYS A 270 -19.88 -11.29 -11.59
C LYS A 270 -19.04 -11.57 -12.84
N ARG A 271 -19.26 -10.84 -13.94
CA ARG A 271 -18.53 -11.05 -15.20
C ARG A 271 -17.03 -10.78 -15.06
N LEU A 272 -16.67 -9.70 -14.36
CA LEU A 272 -15.28 -9.43 -14.02
C LEU A 272 -14.67 -10.57 -13.21
N LYS A 273 -15.42 -11.15 -12.26
CA LYS A 273 -14.96 -12.29 -11.46
C LYS A 273 -14.69 -13.52 -12.32
N GLU A 274 -15.63 -13.92 -13.16
CA GLU A 274 -15.42 -15.09 -14.04
C GLU A 274 -14.23 -14.85 -15.00
N PHE A 275 -14.13 -13.67 -15.61
CA PHE A 275 -13.00 -13.32 -16.48
C PHE A 275 -11.63 -13.46 -15.81
N ILE A 276 -11.48 -12.97 -14.57
CA ILE A 276 -10.22 -13.10 -13.82
C ILE A 276 -9.93 -14.57 -13.48
N LEU A 277 -10.95 -15.36 -13.14
CA LEU A 277 -10.80 -16.78 -12.83
C LEU A 277 -10.39 -17.59 -14.07
N ASP A 278 -10.96 -17.28 -15.23
CA ASP A 278 -10.60 -17.91 -16.50
C ASP A 278 -9.12 -17.63 -16.82
N ILE A 279 -8.68 -16.37 -16.71
CA ILE A 279 -7.26 -16.00 -16.88
C ILE A 279 -6.36 -16.78 -15.93
N ALA A 280 -6.71 -16.80 -14.64
CA ALA A 280 -5.89 -17.48 -13.65
C ALA A 280 -5.81 -18.99 -13.93
N SER A 281 -6.91 -19.61 -14.40
CA SER A 281 -6.96 -21.02 -14.77
C SER A 281 -6.09 -21.32 -16.00
N ASP A 282 -6.30 -20.58 -17.10
CA ASP A 282 -5.63 -20.78 -18.37
C ASP A 282 -4.11 -20.59 -18.26
N GLU A 283 -3.70 -19.59 -17.47
CA GLU A 283 -2.30 -19.23 -17.25
C GLU A 283 -1.69 -19.98 -16.06
N LYS A 284 -2.47 -20.82 -15.37
CA LYS A 284 -2.08 -21.61 -14.19
C LYS A 284 -1.50 -20.74 -13.07
N ILE A 285 -2.08 -19.56 -12.87
CA ILE A 285 -1.69 -18.61 -11.82
C ILE A 285 -2.40 -19.02 -10.53
N PRO A 286 -1.66 -19.36 -9.46
CA PRO A 286 -2.27 -19.65 -8.17
C PRO A 286 -3.03 -18.42 -7.64
N LEU A 287 -4.29 -18.63 -7.27
CA LEU A 287 -5.20 -17.58 -6.86
C LEU A 287 -6.07 -18.08 -5.70
N GLN A 288 -6.31 -17.21 -4.74
CA GLN A 288 -7.18 -17.46 -3.60
C GLN A 288 -8.23 -16.37 -3.46
N PHE A 289 -9.47 -16.77 -3.15
CA PHE A 289 -10.52 -15.82 -2.80
C PHE A 289 -10.25 -15.18 -1.44
N PHE A 290 -10.66 -13.94 -1.26
CA PHE A 290 -10.51 -13.20 0.00
C PHE A 290 -11.70 -12.28 0.26
N VAL A 291 -12.18 -12.27 1.50
CA VAL A 291 -13.30 -11.48 2.01
C VAL A 291 -12.91 -10.90 3.38
N PRO A 292 -12.39 -9.67 3.43
CA PRO A 292 -11.90 -9.04 4.64
C PRO A 292 -12.88 -8.02 5.23
N ASN A 293 -12.50 -7.49 6.39
CA ASN A 293 -13.26 -6.46 7.09
C ASN A 293 -12.76 -5.01 6.83
N GLY A 294 -11.62 -4.83 6.15
CA GLY A 294 -11.08 -3.51 5.79
C GLY A 294 -11.38 -3.16 4.33
N GLY A 295 -11.47 -1.88 4.00
CA GLY A 295 -11.63 -1.40 2.61
C GLY A 295 -10.29 -1.28 1.88
N THR A 296 -10.34 -0.88 0.61
CA THR A 296 -9.18 -0.56 -0.25
C THR A 296 -9.56 0.56 -1.21
N ASP A 297 -8.61 1.11 -1.97
CA ASP A 297 -8.86 2.15 -2.98
C ASP A 297 -9.96 1.75 -4.00
N ALA A 298 -10.20 0.46 -4.25
CA ALA A 298 -11.30 0.02 -5.10
C ALA A 298 -12.68 0.48 -4.60
N ALA A 299 -12.88 0.63 -3.28
CA ALA A 299 -14.11 1.18 -2.71
C ALA A 299 -14.26 2.66 -3.04
N GLY A 300 -13.15 3.41 -2.97
CA GLY A 300 -13.12 4.82 -3.34
C GLY A 300 -13.29 5.05 -4.84
N ALA A 301 -13.02 4.04 -5.68
CA ALA A 301 -13.21 4.07 -7.14
C ALA A 301 -14.60 3.62 -7.59
N GLN A 302 -15.17 2.55 -7.01
CA GLN A 302 -16.36 1.86 -7.55
C GLN A 302 -17.58 2.79 -7.72
N SER A 303 -17.73 3.74 -6.80
CA SER A 303 -18.86 4.68 -6.75
C SER A 303 -18.60 6.01 -7.49
N GLN A 304 -17.45 6.18 -8.14
CA GLN A 304 -17.08 7.42 -8.83
C GLN A 304 -17.69 7.48 -10.23
N ASN A 305 -17.72 8.69 -10.79
CA ASN A 305 -18.22 8.98 -12.14
C ASN A 305 -19.63 8.36 -12.34
N ASN A 306 -19.80 7.51 -13.35
CA ASN A 306 -21.07 6.82 -13.64
C ASN A 306 -21.13 5.40 -13.04
N GLY A 307 -20.26 5.10 -12.08
CA GLY A 307 -19.98 3.75 -11.60
C GLY A 307 -18.88 3.10 -12.43
N ILE A 308 -17.89 2.53 -11.77
CA ILE A 308 -16.74 1.87 -12.40
C ILE A 308 -16.62 0.48 -11.80
N PRO A 309 -16.67 -0.60 -12.59
CA PRO A 309 -16.31 -1.92 -12.09
C PRO A 309 -14.90 -1.89 -11.50
N ALA A 310 -14.83 -2.17 -10.20
CA ALA A 310 -13.62 -2.10 -9.43
C ALA A 310 -13.42 -3.38 -8.62
N VAL A 311 -12.17 -3.81 -8.49
CA VAL A 311 -11.76 -4.93 -7.64
C VAL A 311 -10.34 -4.70 -7.15
N THR A 312 -9.98 -5.31 -6.02
CA THR A 312 -8.60 -5.34 -5.56
C THR A 312 -7.97 -6.71 -5.78
N LEU A 313 -6.78 -6.67 -6.38
CA LEU A 313 -5.86 -7.79 -6.53
C LEU A 313 -4.72 -7.60 -5.55
N GLY A 314 -4.18 -8.68 -5.01
CA GLY A 314 -3.22 -8.51 -3.94
C GLY A 314 -2.43 -9.73 -3.53
N VAL A 315 -1.87 -9.63 -2.33
CA VAL A 315 -1.11 -10.69 -1.68
C VAL A 315 -1.50 -10.78 -0.21
N ALA A 316 -1.46 -11.98 0.34
CA ALA A 316 -1.56 -12.18 1.78
C ALA A 316 -0.27 -11.73 2.44
N SER A 317 -0.35 -11.10 3.61
CA SER A 317 0.80 -10.63 4.37
C SER A 317 0.53 -10.69 5.87
N ARG A 318 1.49 -11.21 6.62
CA ARG A 318 1.41 -11.29 8.07
C ARG A 318 1.88 -9.98 8.67
N TYR A 319 1.20 -9.53 9.73
CA TYR A 319 1.60 -8.37 10.51
C TYR A 319 1.66 -7.07 9.69
N ILE A 320 0.67 -6.84 8.81
CA ILE A 320 0.46 -5.53 8.18
C ILE A 320 0.17 -4.47 9.27
N HIS A 321 0.38 -3.20 8.95
CA HIS A 321 0.25 -2.08 9.91
C HIS A 321 1.14 -2.25 11.15
N THR A 322 2.33 -2.80 10.94
CA THR A 322 3.38 -2.92 11.97
C THR A 322 4.75 -2.56 11.37
N HIS A 323 5.78 -2.61 12.19
CA HIS A 323 7.16 -2.46 11.73
C HIS A 323 7.65 -3.66 10.91
N GLN A 324 7.07 -4.86 11.11
CA GLN A 324 7.66 -6.11 10.66
C GLN A 324 6.63 -6.96 9.92
N THR A 325 6.33 -6.59 8.68
CA THR A 325 5.45 -7.37 7.81
C THR A 325 6.24 -8.52 7.17
N LEU A 326 5.67 -9.73 7.23
CA LEU A 326 6.25 -10.92 6.59
C LEU A 326 5.37 -11.35 5.42
N TRP A 327 5.99 -11.51 4.24
CA TRP A 327 5.28 -11.81 2.99
C TRP A 327 6.04 -12.82 2.12
N SER A 328 5.32 -13.42 1.16
CA SER A 328 5.83 -14.47 0.27
C SER A 328 6.28 -13.93 -1.09
N ILE A 329 7.45 -14.38 -1.55
CA ILE A 329 7.93 -14.10 -2.91
C ILE A 329 7.05 -14.81 -3.94
N ALA A 330 6.53 -16.00 -3.65
CA ALA A 330 5.71 -16.76 -4.60
C ALA A 330 4.38 -16.06 -4.88
N ASP A 331 3.75 -15.51 -3.83
CA ASP A 331 2.47 -14.78 -3.98
C ASP A 331 2.68 -13.47 -4.76
N PHE A 332 3.79 -12.78 -4.52
CA PHE A 332 4.17 -11.58 -5.28
C PHE A 332 4.34 -11.86 -6.77
N GLU A 333 5.05 -12.93 -7.14
CA GLU A 333 5.24 -13.30 -8.56
C GLU A 333 3.91 -13.74 -9.20
N ALA A 334 3.03 -14.43 -8.46
CA ALA A 334 1.69 -14.77 -8.93
C ALA A 334 0.82 -13.52 -9.19
N ALA A 335 0.88 -12.53 -8.30
CA ALA A 335 0.16 -11.27 -8.47
C ALA A 335 0.64 -10.49 -9.69
N LYS A 336 1.97 -10.38 -9.88
CA LYS A 336 2.56 -9.77 -11.09
C LYS A 336 2.11 -10.46 -12.36
N ALA A 337 2.13 -11.80 -12.37
CA ALA A 337 1.67 -12.58 -13.52
C ALA A 337 0.19 -12.29 -13.82
N LEU A 338 -0.67 -12.24 -12.82
CA LEU A 338 -2.09 -11.93 -13.03
C LEU A 338 -2.30 -10.54 -13.61
N VAL A 339 -1.64 -9.52 -13.03
CA VAL A 339 -1.74 -8.13 -13.50
C VAL A 339 -1.28 -8.00 -14.95
N GLU A 340 -0.16 -8.62 -15.32
CA GLU A 340 0.33 -8.64 -16.70
C GLU A 340 -0.70 -9.27 -17.65
N ARG A 341 -1.25 -10.43 -17.31
CA ARG A 341 -2.21 -11.13 -18.18
C ARG A 341 -3.51 -10.35 -18.34
N LEU A 342 -4.00 -9.70 -17.28
CA LEU A 342 -5.17 -8.81 -17.35
C LEU A 342 -4.93 -7.65 -18.32
N ILE A 343 -3.79 -6.98 -18.21
CA ILE A 343 -3.45 -5.86 -19.11
C ILE A 343 -3.48 -6.30 -20.58
N LEU A 344 -2.97 -7.49 -20.88
CA LEU A 344 -2.85 -8.00 -22.25
C LEU A 344 -4.16 -8.55 -22.83
N GLN A 345 -5.19 -8.81 -22.01
CA GLN A 345 -6.44 -9.45 -22.44
C GLN A 345 -7.70 -8.56 -22.30
N LEU A 346 -7.57 -7.38 -21.68
CA LEU A 346 -8.65 -6.41 -21.56
C LEU A 346 -8.76 -5.55 -22.84
N ASP A 347 -9.30 -6.13 -23.91
CA ASP A 347 -9.66 -5.41 -25.13
C ASP A 347 -11.08 -4.81 -25.08
N ALA A 348 -11.47 -4.09 -26.13
CA ALA A 348 -12.77 -3.42 -26.20
C ALA A 348 -13.96 -4.39 -26.10
N THR A 349 -13.87 -5.59 -26.68
CA THR A 349 -14.93 -6.60 -26.64
C THR A 349 -15.09 -7.12 -25.21
N THR A 350 -13.97 -7.52 -24.61
CA THR A 350 -13.93 -8.05 -23.25
C THR A 350 -14.45 -7.04 -22.23
N VAL A 351 -14.02 -5.78 -22.32
CA VAL A 351 -14.44 -4.72 -21.39
C VAL A 351 -15.93 -4.42 -21.55
N ASN A 352 -16.46 -4.42 -22.78
CA ASN A 352 -17.89 -4.22 -23.02
C ASN A 352 -18.74 -5.37 -22.46
N ASP A 353 -18.32 -6.64 -22.61
CA ASP A 353 -19.03 -7.77 -21.98
C ASP A 353 -19.00 -7.64 -20.44
N ILE A 354 -17.85 -7.31 -19.86
CA ILE A 354 -17.73 -7.13 -18.40
C ILE A 354 -18.71 -6.07 -17.88
N ILE A 355 -18.80 -4.92 -18.56
CA ILE A 355 -19.62 -3.78 -18.10
C ILE A 355 -21.11 -3.97 -18.45
N TYR A 356 -21.41 -4.31 -19.70
CA TYR A 356 -22.76 -4.31 -20.25
C TYR A 356 -23.31 -5.72 -20.49
N GLY A 357 -22.44 -6.64 -20.94
CA GLY A 357 -22.82 -8.03 -21.20
C GLY A 357 -23.30 -8.34 -22.60
N ASP A 358 -22.78 -7.58 -23.56
CA ASP A 358 -23.14 -7.64 -24.97
C ASP A 358 -22.31 -8.64 -25.76
#